data_AF-A0A0F9P504-F1
#
_entry.id   AF-A0A0F9P504-F1
#
_cell.length_a   1.000
_cell.length_b   1.000
_cell.length_c   1.000
_cell.angle_alpha   90.00
_cell.angle_beta   90.00
_cell.angle_gamma   90.00
#
_symmetry.space_group_name_H-M   'P 1'
#
loop_
_entity.id
_entity.type
_entity.pdbx_description
1 polymer ?
#
loop_
_entity_poly.entity_id
_entity_poly.type
_entity_poly.pdbx_seq_one_letter_code
_entity_poly.pdbx_strand_id
1 'polypeptide(L)'
;MNKAQGMTNPTRIPKTGPLRVAGAMSGTSLDGVDVAVIDTDGRDILGFGASGYREYSDAERAIIAAGFGKWAGAEVQAAAQIVDAAHLEALQAYREVDLIGFHGQTLAHAPRLQGT
;
A
#
# COMPACT_ATOMS: atom_id res chain seq x y z
N MET A 1 -13.81 0.69 -37.05
CA MET A 1 -13.38 -0.55 -36.37
C MET A 1 -12.81 -0.14 -35.03
N ASN A 2 -13.58 -0.31 -33.95
CA ASN A 2 -13.18 0.10 -32.61
C ASN A 2 -12.08 -0.83 -32.10
N LYS A 3 -10.95 -0.25 -31.70
CA LYS A 3 -9.94 -0.94 -30.91
C LYS A 3 -10.58 -1.22 -29.55
N ALA A 4 -11.02 -2.45 -29.36
CA ALA A 4 -11.46 -2.92 -28.04
C ALA A 4 -10.27 -2.77 -27.08
N GLN A 5 -10.50 -1.97 -26.05
CA GLN A 5 -9.62 -1.79 -24.91
C GLN A 5 -9.29 -3.18 -24.37
N GLY A 6 -7.99 -3.51 -24.37
CA GLY A 6 -7.50 -4.80 -23.90
C GLY A 6 -7.82 -4.95 -22.43
N MET A 7 -8.71 -5.90 -22.12
CA MET A 7 -8.80 -6.50 -20.79
C MET A 7 -7.39 -6.94 -20.40
N THR A 8 -6.82 -6.29 -19.40
CA THR A 8 -5.51 -6.64 -18.84
C THR A 8 -5.62 -8.03 -18.25
N ASN A 9 -5.23 -9.04 -19.02
CA ASN A 9 -4.94 -10.37 -18.52
C ASN A 9 -4.01 -10.20 -17.31
N PRO A 10 -4.23 -10.85 -16.16
CA PRO A 10 -3.33 -10.70 -15.03
C PRO A 10 -1.95 -11.17 -15.48
N THR A 11 -1.06 -10.20 -15.73
CA THR A 11 0.28 -10.44 -16.22
C THR A 11 1.00 -11.18 -15.10
N ARG A 12 1.34 -12.44 -15.36
CA ARG A 12 2.21 -13.22 -14.49
C ARG A 12 3.48 -12.39 -14.25
N ILE A 13 3.92 -12.28 -13.01
CA ILE A 13 5.17 -11.60 -12.66
C ILE A 13 6.29 -12.11 -13.59
N PRO A 14 6.99 -11.22 -14.32
CA PRO A 14 8.10 -11.59 -15.18
C PRO A 14 9.11 -12.48 -14.46
N LYS A 15 9.58 -13.54 -15.12
CA LYS A 15 10.55 -14.48 -14.51
C LYS A 15 12.00 -14.00 -14.58
N THR A 16 12.26 -12.95 -15.36
CA THR A 16 13.61 -12.44 -15.65
C THR A 16 13.55 -10.93 -15.87
N GLY A 17 14.64 -10.24 -15.53
CA GLY A 17 14.77 -8.80 -15.69
C GLY A 17 14.20 -8.02 -14.48
N PRO A 18 14.43 -6.68 -14.45
CA PRO A 18 13.89 -5.81 -13.41
C PRO A 18 12.36 -5.80 -13.43
N LEU A 19 11.77 -5.68 -12.24
CA LEU A 19 10.34 -5.44 -12.05
C LEU A 19 10.10 -3.98 -11.74
N ARG A 20 9.00 -3.44 -12.26
CA ARG A 20 8.46 -2.16 -11.84
C ARG A 20 7.49 -2.38 -10.69
N VAL A 21 7.76 -1.79 -9.53
CA VAL A 21 7.03 -2.07 -8.28
C VAL A 21 6.52 -0.77 -7.68
N ALA A 22 5.24 -0.73 -7.31
CA ALA A 22 4.70 0.34 -6.47
C ALA A 22 4.72 -0.09 -5.00
N GLY A 23 5.46 0.62 -4.14
CA GLY A 23 5.37 0.48 -2.69
C GLY A 23 4.37 1.48 -2.13
N ALA A 24 3.49 1.04 -1.23
CA ALA A 24 2.56 1.88 -0.51
C ALA A 24 2.64 1.64 1.00
N MET A 25 2.66 2.73 1.77
CA MET A 25 2.71 2.68 3.22
C MET A 25 1.97 3.85 3.86
N SER A 26 1.44 3.64 5.06
CA SER A 26 1.05 4.70 5.96
C SER A 26 1.92 4.68 7.22
N GLY A 27 2.61 5.80 7.47
CA GLY A 27 3.49 5.97 8.62
C GLY A 27 2.72 6.19 9.92
N THR A 28 3.43 6.08 11.05
CA THR A 28 2.82 6.28 12.39
C THR A 28 2.40 7.73 12.67
N SER A 29 2.80 8.69 11.85
CA SER A 29 2.30 10.06 11.94
C SER A 29 0.82 10.17 11.58
N LEU A 30 0.27 9.15 10.90
CA LEU A 30 -1.14 9.05 10.53
C LEU A 30 -1.60 10.19 9.61
N ASP A 31 -0.70 10.72 8.80
CA ASP A 31 -1.00 11.85 7.92
C ASP A 31 -1.69 11.40 6.62
N GLY A 32 -1.32 10.22 6.10
CA GLY A 32 -1.84 9.69 4.84
C GLY A 32 -1.12 8.44 4.36
N VAL A 33 -1.30 8.12 3.08
CA VAL A 33 -0.68 7.00 2.36
C VAL A 33 0.30 7.55 1.33
N ASP A 34 1.57 7.19 1.45
CA ASP A 34 2.59 7.43 0.44
C ASP A 34 2.63 6.29 -0.57
N VAL A 35 2.86 6.64 -1.84
CA VAL A 35 3.14 5.68 -2.91
C VAL A 35 4.42 6.09 -3.63
N ALA A 36 5.31 5.13 -3.85
CA ALA A 36 6.51 5.32 -4.66
C ALA A 36 6.73 4.14 -5.59
N VAL A 37 7.05 4.42 -6.86
CA VAL A 37 7.41 3.40 -7.84
C VAL A 37 8.92 3.31 -7.98
N ILE A 38 9.44 2.09 -8.01
CA ILE A 38 10.84 1.78 -8.31
C ILE A 38 10.94 0.69 -9.37
N ASP A 39 12.07 0.66 -10.06
CA ASP A 39 12.50 -0.51 -10.84
C ASP A 39 13.56 -1.26 -10.02
N THR A 40 13.42 -2.57 -9.85
CA THR A 40 14.31 -3.37 -8.99
C THR A 40 14.46 -4.79 -9.51
N ASP A 41 15.63 -5.40 -9.29
CA ASP A 41 15.86 -6.85 -9.47
C ASP A 41 15.57 -7.66 -8.19
N GLY A 42 15.05 -7.01 -7.15
CA GLY A 42 14.79 -7.58 -5.82
C GLY A 42 15.95 -7.42 -4.84
N ARG A 43 17.09 -6.84 -5.25
CA ARG A 43 18.22 -6.51 -4.37
C ARG A 43 18.60 -5.04 -4.46
N ASP A 44 18.74 -4.54 -5.67
CA ASP A 44 19.16 -3.16 -5.94
C ASP A 44 17.99 -2.34 -6.49
N ILE A 45 18.03 -1.03 -6.24
CA ILE A 45 17.15 -0.06 -6.90
C ILE A 45 17.84 0.37 -8.19
N LEU A 46 17.22 0.04 -9.32
CA LEU A 46 17.76 0.28 -10.66
C LEU A 46 17.16 1.54 -11.30
N GLY A 47 16.04 2.02 -10.77
CA GLY A 47 15.37 3.22 -11.25
C GLY A 47 14.25 3.68 -10.33
N PHE A 48 13.82 4.93 -10.53
CA PHE A 48 12.70 5.55 -9.83
C PHE A 48 11.58 5.90 -10.82
N GLY A 49 10.35 5.78 -10.36
CA GLY A 49 9.15 6.14 -11.12
C GLY A 49 8.36 7.26 -10.46
N ALA A 50 7.05 7.27 -10.72
CA ALA A 50 6.14 8.22 -10.12
C ALA A 50 5.99 8.00 -8.61
N SER A 51 5.64 9.06 -7.91
CA SER A 51 5.26 9.04 -6.50
C SER A 51 3.99 9.85 -6.28
N GLY A 52 3.31 9.60 -5.17
CA GLY A 52 2.08 10.29 -4.83
C GLY A 52 1.72 10.10 -3.37
N TYR A 53 0.71 10.84 -2.95
CA TYR A 53 0.31 10.92 -1.57
C TYR A 53 -1.21 11.10 -1.49
N ARG A 54 -1.84 10.38 -0.57
CA ARG A 54 -3.27 10.48 -0.27
C ARG A 54 -3.45 10.79 1.21
N GLU A 55 -3.91 12.00 1.51
CA GLU A 55 -4.14 12.46 2.88
C GLU A 55 -5.27 11.70 3.54
N TYR A 56 -5.15 11.45 4.84
CA TYR A 56 -6.31 11.12 5.68
C TYR A 56 -7.09 12.38 6.04
N SER A 57 -8.41 12.26 6.13
CA SER A 57 -9.26 13.25 6.80
C SER A 57 -9.14 13.14 8.32
N ASP A 58 -9.58 14.18 9.05
CA ASP A 58 -9.61 14.14 10.52
C ASP A 58 -10.46 12.99 11.07
N ALA A 59 -11.57 12.66 10.40
CA ALA A 59 -12.44 11.56 10.78
C ALA A 59 -11.76 10.19 10.59
N GLU A 60 -11.08 10.00 9.47
CA GLU A 60 -10.29 8.79 9.21
C GLU A 60 -9.17 8.64 10.23
N ARG A 61 -8.42 9.71 10.51
CA ARG A 61 -7.38 9.72 11.55
C ARG A 61 -7.94 9.29 12.90
N ALA A 62 -9.08 9.83 13.32
CA ALA A 62 -9.69 9.49 14.60
C ALA A 62 -10.06 7.99 14.69
N ILE A 63 -10.62 7.42 13.61
CA ILE A 63 -10.98 6.00 13.55
C ILE A 63 -9.74 5.11 13.62
N ILE A 64 -8.70 5.43 12.85
CA ILE A 64 -7.48 4.62 12.82
C ILE A 64 -6.77 4.68 14.17
N ALA A 65 -6.67 5.89 14.76
CA ALA A 65 -6.05 6.08 16.07
C ALA A 65 -6.74 5.28 17.18
N ALA A 66 -8.07 5.08 17.10
CA ALA A 66 -8.80 4.24 18.05
C ALA A 66 -8.40 2.75 18.02
N GLY A 67 -7.75 2.31 16.93
CA GLY A 67 -7.18 0.97 16.78
C GLY A 67 -5.76 0.81 17.33
N PHE A 68 -5.06 1.90 17.68
CA PHE A 68 -3.67 1.83 18.14
C PHE A 68 -3.51 1.07 19.47
N GLY A 69 -2.45 0.26 19.55
CA GLY A 69 -2.15 -0.62 20.67
C GLY A 69 -3.03 -1.87 20.75
N LYS A 70 -3.99 -2.04 19.83
CA LYS A 70 -4.92 -3.17 19.81
C LYS A 70 -4.53 -4.18 18.74
N TRP A 71 -4.71 -5.47 19.05
CA TRP A 71 -4.39 -6.58 18.15
C TRP A 71 -5.61 -7.11 17.40
N ALA A 72 -6.81 -6.94 17.96
CA ALA A 72 -8.09 -7.32 17.38
C ALA A 72 -9.23 -6.51 18.03
N GLY A 73 -10.44 -6.65 17.48
CA GLY A 73 -11.64 -5.98 17.97
C GLY A 73 -12.14 -4.91 17.01
N ALA A 74 -13.36 -4.41 17.27
CA ALA A 74 -14.11 -3.58 16.33
C ALA A 74 -13.32 -2.38 15.79
N GLU A 75 -12.50 -1.76 16.63
CA GLU A 75 -11.67 -0.62 16.27
C GLU A 75 -10.52 -1.01 15.32
N VAL A 76 -9.95 -2.21 15.47
CA VAL A 76 -8.95 -2.75 14.53
C VAL A 76 -9.58 -3.02 13.18
N GLN A 77 -10.79 -3.58 13.13
CA GLN A 77 -11.49 -3.80 11.86
C GLN A 77 -11.92 -2.51 11.19
N ALA A 78 -12.39 -1.52 11.95
CA ALA A 78 -12.74 -0.21 11.43
C ALA A 78 -11.50 0.52 10.86
N ALA A 79 -10.37 0.48 11.57
CA ALA A 79 -9.11 1.03 11.09
C ALA A 79 -8.65 0.34 9.79
N ALA A 80 -8.71 -1.00 9.72
CA ALA A 80 -8.34 -1.74 8.53
C ALA A 80 -9.17 -1.34 7.30
N GLN A 81 -10.49 -1.20 7.44
CA GLN A 81 -11.36 -0.79 6.33
C GLN A 81 -10.97 0.58 5.75
N ILE A 82 -10.66 1.55 6.60
CA ILE A 82 -10.23 2.89 6.17
C ILE A 82 -8.84 2.84 5.53
N VAL A 83 -7.90 2.13 6.15
CA VAL A 83 -6.53 1.99 5.65
C VAL A 83 -6.52 1.33 4.27
N ASP A 84 -7.25 0.23 4.11
CA ASP A 84 -7.37 -0.50 2.84
C ASP A 84 -7.98 0.37 1.75
N ALA A 85 -9.08 1.08 2.06
CA ALA A 85 -9.73 1.99 1.10
C ALA A 85 -8.78 3.12 0.65
N ALA A 86 -8.08 3.75 1.60
CA ALA A 86 -7.13 4.82 1.31
C ALA A 86 -5.93 4.35 0.47
N HIS A 87 -5.40 3.15 0.75
CA HIS A 87 -4.35 2.56 -0.07
C HIS A 87 -4.85 2.20 -1.46
N LEU A 88 -6.06 1.64 -1.58
CA LEU A 88 -6.67 1.35 -2.87
C LEU A 88 -6.80 2.62 -3.71
N GLU A 89 -7.33 3.70 -3.13
CA GLU A 89 -7.44 5.03 -3.76
C GLU A 89 -6.08 5.55 -4.22
N ALA A 90 -5.08 5.54 -3.34
CA ALA A 90 -3.73 6.00 -3.66
C ALA A 90 -3.10 5.17 -4.80
N LEU A 91 -3.35 3.87 -4.84
CA LEU A 91 -2.80 2.94 -5.83
C LEU A 91 -3.54 2.95 -7.18
N GLN A 92 -4.71 3.59 -7.30
CA GLN A 92 -5.51 3.57 -8.54
C GLN A 92 -4.76 4.14 -9.76
N ALA A 93 -3.81 5.05 -9.54
CA ALA A 93 -2.99 5.67 -10.57
C ALA A 93 -1.81 4.79 -11.04
N TYR A 94 -1.51 3.70 -10.34
CA TYR A 94 -0.29 2.89 -10.52
C TYR A 94 -0.61 1.49 -11.03
N ARG A 95 -1.34 1.41 -12.16
CA ARG A 95 -1.79 0.13 -12.74
C ARG A 95 -0.79 -0.52 -13.68
N GLU A 96 0.20 0.23 -14.14
CA GLU A 96 1.28 -0.23 -15.03
C GLU A 96 2.52 -0.63 -14.22
N VAL A 97 2.32 -1.48 -13.21
CA VAL A 97 3.38 -2.05 -12.37
C VAL A 97 3.23 -3.57 -12.32
N ASP A 98 4.34 -4.28 -12.14
CA ASP A 98 4.37 -5.74 -12.04
C ASP A 98 3.96 -6.23 -10.64
N LEU A 99 4.22 -5.41 -9.61
CA LEU A 99 3.98 -5.76 -8.22
C LEU A 99 3.55 -4.54 -7.39
N ILE A 100 2.75 -4.79 -6.35
CA ILE A 100 2.43 -3.83 -5.30
C ILE A 100 2.99 -4.34 -3.99
N GLY A 101 3.84 -3.55 -3.34
CA GLY A 101 4.23 -3.72 -1.95
C GLY A 101 3.25 -2.96 -1.06
N PHE A 102 2.48 -3.66 -0.24
CA PHE A 102 1.52 -3.07 0.69
C PHE A 102 2.03 -3.25 2.11
N HIS A 103 2.47 -2.16 2.75
CA HIS A 103 2.81 -2.19 4.17
C HIS A 103 1.54 -2.08 5.05
N GLY A 104 0.58 -1.26 4.61
CA GLY A 104 -0.58 -0.89 5.41
C GLY A 104 -0.22 0.08 6.54
N GLN A 105 -0.95 -0.01 7.64
CA GLN A 105 -0.78 0.80 8.85
C GLN A 105 -0.50 -0.11 10.04
N THR A 106 0.57 0.16 10.77
CA THR A 106 0.82 -0.54 12.04
C THR A 106 -0.18 -0.06 13.10
N LEU A 107 -0.93 -0.99 13.68
CA LEU A 107 -1.81 -0.73 14.83
C LEU A 107 -1.20 -1.17 16.16
N ALA A 108 -0.52 -2.31 16.18
CA ALA A 108 0.22 -2.80 17.33
C ALA A 108 1.54 -3.43 16.90
N HIS A 109 2.59 -3.26 17.72
CA HIS A 109 3.91 -3.82 17.47
C HIS A 109 4.59 -4.16 18.80
N ALA A 110 4.84 -5.45 19.05
CA ALA A 110 5.49 -5.93 20.27
C ALA A 110 6.41 -7.14 20.02
N PRO A 111 7.46 -7.00 19.18
CA PRO A 111 8.28 -8.13 18.72
C PRO A 111 9.00 -8.87 19.84
N ARG A 112 9.18 -8.27 21.02
CA ARG A 112 9.85 -8.87 22.19
C ARG A 112 8.90 -9.53 23.20
N LEU A 113 7.59 -9.31 23.08
CA LEU A 113 6.59 -9.77 24.04
C LEU A 113 5.59 -10.73 23.41
N GLN A 114 5.32 -10.57 22.12
CA GLN A 114 4.40 -11.38 21.32
C GLN A 114 5.02 -11.67 19.94
N GLY A 115 6.33 -11.94 19.92
CA GLY A 115 7.07 -12.28 18.70
C GLY A 115 6.78 -13.71 18.24
N THR A 116 6.69 -13.88 16.91
CA THR A 116 6.32 -15.09 16.14
C THR A 116 6.78 -16.41 16.71
#